data_AF-A0A2E2E2W3-F1
#
_entry.id   AF-A0A2E2E2W3-F1
#
_cell.length_a   1.000
_cell.length_b   1.000
_cell.length_c   1.000
_cell.angle_alpha   90.00
_cell.angle_beta   90.00
_cell.angle_gamma   90.00
#
_symmetry.space_group_name_H-M   'P 1'
#
loop_
_entity.id
_entity.type
_entity.pdbx_description
1 polymer ?
#
loop_
_entity_poly.entity_id
_entity_poly.type
_entity_poly.pdbx_seq_one_letter_code
_entity_poly.pdbx_strand_id
1 'polypeptide(L)'
;MFSSTFVNAGGVMGELRDGINFLKLMKPLRHPKLLILQLDHWWFLDAPLGRAEREISGLNAVTDVTLPKLLQPYHWLQDGSLTLAQAIEGLISRRISPNWGNYYPIGVQAHVLGRGFRMDGSFLDSKLWLGLEENSASLQFGAILGQIHRSVGSFDKTRLPDPKMFAELADLIALAQSSADSLIVVLPSLPRPVIAAMDDSGASRAVTVIRERLHELLQGIEYYDFHEPDSVGGTDCEYLNGNHGGDVTYARILEHIAEQNPTSSLGQFVDLPGLQDLIDRNEGLSFIQNDPSHYLGLEADYLNLNCAKQRSELH
;
A
#
# COMPACT_ATOMS: atom_id res chain seq x y z
N MET A 1 -5.48 -1.20 17.51
CA MET A 1 -4.90 -0.11 16.70
C MET A 1 -5.88 1.05 16.56
N PHE A 2 -6.91 0.99 15.71
CA PHE A 2 -7.91 2.07 15.65
C PHE A 2 -9.02 1.88 16.69
N SER A 3 -9.40 2.96 17.39
CA SER A 3 -10.49 3.00 18.37
C SER A 3 -11.87 3.26 17.74
N SER A 4 -11.91 3.47 16.42
CA SER A 4 -13.10 3.81 15.63
C SER A 4 -13.18 2.98 14.34
N THR A 5 -14.36 2.95 13.71
CA THR A 5 -14.53 2.30 12.40
C THR A 5 -13.67 2.98 11.36
N PHE A 6 -12.91 2.19 10.59
CA PHE A 6 -12.07 2.68 9.51
C PHE A 6 -12.32 1.87 8.23
N VAL A 7 -11.94 2.45 7.09
CA VAL A 7 -11.87 1.77 5.80
C VAL A 7 -10.57 2.21 5.11
N ASN A 8 -9.80 1.25 4.60
CA ASN A 8 -8.68 1.46 3.71
C ASN A 8 -9.21 1.49 2.26
N ALA A 9 -8.82 2.51 1.50
CA ALA A 9 -9.14 2.64 0.08
C ALA A 9 -8.04 2.00 -0.79
N GLY A 10 -7.68 0.75 -0.49
CA GLY A 10 -6.58 0.05 -1.15
C GLY A 10 -6.82 -0.08 -2.65
N GLY A 11 -5.81 0.19 -3.46
CA GLY A 11 -5.88 0.07 -4.93
C GLY A 11 -6.72 1.14 -5.64
N VAL A 12 -7.26 2.12 -4.90
CA VAL A 12 -8.01 3.23 -5.50
C VAL A 12 -7.09 4.18 -6.26
N MET A 13 -5.94 4.54 -5.68
CA MET A 13 -5.03 5.53 -6.27
C MET A 13 -3.84 4.86 -6.94
N GLY A 14 -3.75 4.99 -8.27
CA GLY A 14 -2.49 4.80 -9.02
C GLY A 14 -1.82 6.13 -9.41
N GLU A 15 -2.55 7.23 -9.26
CA GLU A 15 -2.13 8.62 -9.52
C GLU A 15 -3.06 9.59 -8.76
N LEU A 16 -2.72 10.88 -8.75
CA LEU A 16 -3.48 11.92 -8.03
C LEU A 16 -4.93 12.04 -8.53
N ARG A 17 -5.15 11.89 -9.84
CA ARG A 17 -6.47 11.99 -10.48
C ARG A 17 -7.46 10.96 -9.95
N ASP A 18 -6.99 9.74 -9.69
CA ASP A 18 -7.81 8.68 -9.12
C ASP A 18 -8.38 9.08 -7.75
N GLY A 19 -7.57 9.75 -6.91
CA GLY A 19 -7.98 10.26 -5.60
C GLY A 19 -9.09 11.32 -5.72
N ILE A 20 -8.97 12.23 -6.69
CA ILE A 20 -9.99 13.26 -6.96
C ILE A 20 -11.32 12.60 -7.32
N ASN A 21 -11.27 11.61 -8.22
CA ASN A 21 -12.46 10.90 -8.68
C ASN A 21 -13.10 10.08 -7.56
N PHE A 22 -12.29 9.39 -6.75
CA PHE A 22 -12.77 8.67 -5.58
C PHE A 22 -13.49 9.59 -4.60
N LEU A 23 -12.90 10.73 -4.24
CA LEU A 23 -13.52 11.67 -3.30
C LEU A 23 -14.80 12.28 -3.85
N LYS A 24 -14.89 12.56 -5.15
CA LYS A 24 -16.14 13.01 -5.80
C LYS A 24 -17.27 11.98 -5.65
N LEU A 25 -16.94 10.69 -5.71
CA LEU A 25 -17.90 9.59 -5.55
C LEU A 25 -18.23 9.32 -4.07
N MET A 26 -17.25 9.44 -3.18
CA MET A 26 -17.41 9.19 -1.76
C MET A 26 -18.19 10.32 -1.06
N LYS A 27 -17.88 11.59 -1.36
CA LYS A 27 -18.39 12.76 -0.64
C LYS A 27 -19.92 12.82 -0.52
N PRO A 28 -20.72 12.49 -1.56
CA PRO A 28 -22.18 12.45 -1.43
C PRO A 28 -22.70 11.30 -0.55
N LEU A 29 -21.90 10.25 -0.36
CA LEU A 29 -22.29 9.04 0.36
C LEU A 29 -21.86 9.06 1.82
N ARG A 30 -20.68 9.63 2.11
CA ARG A 30 -20.03 9.58 3.43
C ARG A 30 -19.20 10.85 3.67
N HIS A 31 -19.09 11.23 4.93
CA HIS A 31 -18.22 12.30 5.42
C HIS A 31 -17.36 11.76 6.59
N PRO A 32 -16.14 11.26 6.33
CA PRO A 32 -15.25 10.76 7.39
C PRO A 32 -14.81 11.87 8.34
N LYS A 33 -14.58 11.50 9.62
CA LYS A 33 -14.00 12.42 10.61
C LYS A 33 -12.52 12.69 10.36
N LEU A 34 -11.81 11.72 9.82
CA LEU A 34 -10.40 11.81 9.49
C LEU A 34 -10.16 11.13 8.15
N LEU A 35 -9.42 11.80 7.28
CA LEU A 35 -8.88 11.23 6.06
C LEU A 35 -7.35 11.23 6.14
N ILE A 36 -6.73 10.08 5.92
CA ILE A 36 -5.27 9.94 5.79
C ILE A 36 -4.97 9.70 4.31
N LEU A 37 -4.26 10.64 3.70
CA LEU A 37 -3.85 10.58 2.30
C LEU A 37 -2.36 10.22 2.23
N GLN A 38 -2.06 9.06 1.66
CA GLN A 38 -0.68 8.65 1.38
C GLN A 38 -0.31 9.03 -0.05
N LEU A 39 0.91 9.56 -0.22
CA LEU A 39 1.43 10.01 -1.50
C LEU A 39 2.60 9.16 -1.94
N ASP A 40 2.77 8.91 -3.23
CA ASP A 40 4.01 8.36 -3.77
C ASP A 40 4.84 9.44 -4.47
N HIS A 41 6.15 9.46 -4.24
CA HIS A 41 7.03 10.46 -4.86
C HIS A 41 6.99 10.40 -6.40
N TRP A 42 6.79 9.21 -6.98
CA TRP A 42 6.77 9.03 -8.43
C TRP A 42 5.50 9.56 -9.11
N TRP A 43 4.45 9.92 -8.36
CA TRP A 43 3.28 10.62 -8.91
C TRP A 43 3.60 12.04 -9.37
N PHE A 44 4.72 12.61 -8.93
CA PHE A 44 5.10 14.00 -9.22
C PHE A 44 6.11 14.14 -10.35
N LEU A 45 6.57 13.04 -10.93
CA LEU A 45 7.51 13.04 -12.04
C LEU A 45 6.77 13.13 -13.38
N ASP A 46 7.36 13.85 -14.34
CA ASP A 46 6.85 13.98 -15.72
C ASP A 46 6.61 12.62 -16.39
N ALA A 47 5.51 12.46 -17.15
CA ALA A 47 5.14 11.16 -17.70
C ALA A 47 6.28 10.56 -18.57
N PRO A 48 6.53 9.24 -18.50
CA PRO A 48 7.41 8.58 -19.47
C PRO A 48 6.88 8.83 -20.88
N LEU A 49 7.78 9.07 -21.85
CA LEU A 49 7.40 9.25 -23.25
C LEU A 49 6.45 8.12 -23.72
N GLY A 50 5.21 8.49 -24.09
CA GLY A 50 4.24 7.56 -24.67
C GLY A 50 3.26 6.87 -23.70
N ARG A 51 3.17 7.28 -22.42
CA ARG A 51 2.11 6.78 -21.53
C ARG A 51 0.74 7.32 -21.97
N ALA A 52 -0.16 6.42 -22.36
CA ALA A 52 -1.56 6.75 -22.57
C ALA A 52 -2.25 7.06 -21.23
N GLU A 53 -3.18 8.02 -21.22
CA GLU A 53 -4.07 8.25 -20.07
C GLU A 53 -4.78 6.93 -19.73
N ARG A 54 -4.79 6.56 -18.44
CA ARG A 54 -5.51 5.37 -18.01
C ARG A 54 -7.01 5.67 -18.08
N GLU A 55 -7.74 5.02 -18.98
CA GLU A 55 -9.20 5.06 -18.92
C GLU A 55 -9.67 4.40 -17.62
N ILE A 56 -10.23 5.23 -16.73
CA ILE A 56 -10.91 4.72 -15.55
C ILE A 56 -12.19 4.08 -16.03
N SER A 57 -12.30 2.76 -15.85
CA SER A 57 -13.56 2.05 -16.05
C SER A 57 -14.60 2.67 -15.12
N GLY A 58 -15.65 3.30 -15.68
CA GLY A 58 -16.73 3.86 -14.88
C GLY A 58 -17.35 2.81 -13.96
N LEU A 59 -17.89 3.20 -12.80
CA LEU A 59 -18.52 2.30 -11.83
C LEU A 59 -19.48 1.27 -12.47
N ASN A 60 -20.23 1.69 -13.51
CA ASN A 60 -21.19 0.85 -14.24
C ASN A 60 -20.51 -0.26 -15.07
N ALA A 61 -19.28 -0.04 -15.54
CA ALA A 61 -18.53 -1.04 -16.29
C ALA A 61 -18.17 -2.27 -15.43
N VAL A 62 -18.19 -2.12 -14.09
CA VAL A 62 -17.86 -3.21 -13.16
C VAL A 62 -19.12 -4.02 -12.77
N THR A 63 -20.29 -3.39 -12.61
CA THR A 63 -21.50 -4.03 -12.07
C THR A 63 -22.36 -4.78 -13.08
N ASP A 64 -22.28 -4.45 -14.37
CA ASP A 64 -23.10 -5.13 -15.38
C ASP A 64 -22.64 -6.58 -15.60
N VAL A 65 -23.55 -7.54 -15.47
CA VAL A 65 -23.30 -8.94 -15.82
C VAL A 65 -23.45 -9.11 -17.33
N THR A 66 -22.33 -9.17 -18.04
CA THR A 66 -22.30 -9.36 -19.49
C THR A 66 -21.91 -10.79 -19.85
N LEU A 67 -22.31 -11.27 -21.02
CA LEU A 67 -21.91 -12.60 -21.50
C LEU A 67 -20.38 -12.80 -21.51
N PRO A 68 -19.55 -11.82 -21.96
CA PRO A 68 -18.10 -11.92 -21.82
C PRO A 68 -17.62 -12.14 -20.38
N LYS A 69 -18.20 -11.44 -19.38
CA LYS A 69 -17.86 -11.65 -17.97
C LYS A 69 -18.28 -13.04 -17.46
N LEU A 70 -19.41 -13.56 -17.93
CA LEU A 70 -19.86 -14.93 -17.59
C LEU A 70 -18.94 -16.01 -18.18
N LEU A 71 -18.35 -15.74 -19.35
CA LEU A 71 -17.40 -16.64 -20.00
C LEU A 71 -15.95 -16.46 -19.51
N GLN A 72 -15.69 -15.46 -18.67
CA GLN A 72 -14.34 -15.15 -18.17
C GLN A 72 -13.65 -16.35 -17.49
N PRO A 73 -14.32 -17.18 -16.65
CA PRO A 73 -13.68 -18.36 -16.08
C PRO A 73 -13.24 -19.38 -17.13
N TYR A 74 -13.95 -19.49 -18.25
CA TYR A 74 -13.56 -20.36 -19.35
C TYR A 74 -12.30 -19.83 -20.06
N HIS A 75 -12.22 -18.53 -20.32
CA HIS A 75 -11.00 -17.93 -20.85
C HIS A 75 -9.80 -18.15 -19.92
N TRP A 76 -9.97 -17.99 -18.61
CA TRP A 76 -8.91 -18.27 -17.63
C TRP A 76 -8.48 -19.73 -17.60
N LEU A 77 -9.38 -20.67 -17.87
CA LEU A 77 -9.03 -22.09 -18.02
C LEU A 77 -8.26 -22.35 -19.32
N GLN A 78 -8.63 -21.66 -20.41
CA GLN A 78 -7.97 -21.79 -21.71
C GLN A 78 -6.57 -21.20 -21.73
N ASP A 79 -6.37 -20.04 -21.10
CA ASP A 79 -5.08 -19.34 -21.05
C ASP A 79 -4.18 -19.80 -19.88
N GLY A 80 -4.71 -20.63 -18.97
CA GLY A 80 -3.99 -21.20 -17.84
C GLY A 80 -3.92 -20.30 -16.60
N SER A 81 -4.53 -19.12 -16.62
CA SER A 81 -4.65 -18.24 -15.44
C SER A 81 -5.42 -18.88 -14.29
N LEU A 82 -6.27 -19.86 -14.59
CA LEU A 82 -6.99 -20.69 -13.62
C LEU A 82 -6.84 -22.16 -14.03
N THR A 83 -6.36 -23.01 -13.12
CA THR A 83 -6.32 -24.46 -13.37
C THR A 83 -7.69 -25.10 -13.08
N LEU A 84 -7.95 -26.28 -13.66
CA LEU A 84 -9.18 -27.02 -13.37
C LEU A 84 -9.30 -27.37 -11.88
N ALA A 85 -8.20 -27.71 -11.22
CA ALA A 85 -8.16 -27.99 -9.78
C ALA A 85 -8.61 -26.76 -8.97
N GLN A 86 -8.07 -25.58 -9.28
CA GLN A 86 -8.44 -24.33 -8.63
C GLN A 86 -9.89 -23.91 -8.91
N ALA A 87 -10.38 -24.15 -10.13
CA ALA A 87 -11.78 -23.89 -10.48
C ALA A 87 -12.74 -24.79 -9.67
N ILE A 88 -12.42 -26.08 -9.54
CA ILE A 88 -13.19 -27.04 -8.73
C ILE A 88 -13.14 -26.66 -7.25
N GLU A 89 -11.95 -26.31 -6.74
CA GLU A 89 -11.77 -25.84 -5.37
C GLU A 89 -12.64 -24.61 -5.08
N GLY A 90 -12.66 -23.61 -5.97
CA GLY A 90 -13.50 -22.42 -5.83
C GLY A 90 -15.01 -22.70 -5.78
N LEU A 91 -15.48 -23.79 -6.42
CA LEU A 91 -16.90 -24.18 -6.40
C LEU A 91 -17.30 -24.93 -5.12
N ILE A 92 -16.37 -25.68 -4.52
CA ILE A 92 -16.61 -26.53 -3.36
C ILE A 92 -16.31 -25.79 -2.05
N SER A 93 -15.26 -24.97 -2.03
CA SER A 93 -14.78 -24.22 -0.86
C SER A 93 -15.66 -23.00 -0.59
N ARG A 94 -16.81 -23.22 0.07
CA ARG A 94 -17.82 -22.17 0.25
C ARG A 94 -17.51 -21.12 1.31
N ARG A 95 -16.53 -21.29 2.20
CA ARG A 95 -16.39 -20.37 3.36
C ARG A 95 -14.99 -20.14 3.92
N ILE A 96 -14.02 -21.00 3.64
CA ILE A 96 -12.68 -20.96 4.23
C ILE A 96 -11.71 -21.50 3.18
N SER A 97 -10.67 -20.75 2.83
CA SER A 97 -9.57 -21.34 2.07
C SER A 97 -8.64 -22.02 3.07
N PRO A 98 -8.56 -23.37 3.09
CA PRO A 98 -7.76 -24.10 4.08
C PRO A 98 -6.25 -23.85 3.94
N ASN A 99 -5.82 -23.09 2.93
CA ASN A 99 -4.42 -22.88 2.61
C ASN A 99 -3.89 -21.52 3.10
N TRP A 100 -4.76 -20.53 3.32
CA TRP A 100 -4.34 -19.13 3.57
C TRP A 100 -4.83 -18.57 4.90
N GLY A 101 -5.90 -19.14 5.48
CA GLY A 101 -6.48 -18.62 6.70
C GLY A 101 -8.01 -18.78 6.81
N ASN A 102 -8.56 -18.48 7.98
CA ASN A 102 -10.00 -18.49 8.25
C ASN A 102 -10.65 -17.16 7.86
N TYR A 103 -10.53 -16.79 6.59
CA TYR A 103 -11.17 -15.60 6.02
C TYR A 103 -12.28 -15.97 5.05
N TYR A 104 -13.20 -15.02 4.82
CA TYR A 104 -14.19 -15.07 3.74
C TYR A 104 -13.61 -14.40 2.49
N PRO A 105 -12.95 -15.13 1.57
CA PRO A 105 -12.43 -14.56 0.34
C PRO A 105 -13.57 -14.06 -0.56
N ILE A 106 -13.36 -12.92 -1.21
CA ILE A 106 -14.26 -12.38 -2.23
C ILE A 106 -13.49 -12.31 -3.55
N GLY A 107 -13.97 -13.02 -4.57
CA GLY A 107 -13.36 -13.05 -5.90
C GLY A 107 -12.36 -14.19 -6.11
N VAL A 108 -12.10 -14.52 -7.37
CA VAL A 108 -11.31 -15.71 -7.75
C VAL A 108 -9.86 -15.62 -7.27
N GLN A 109 -9.21 -14.44 -7.36
CA GLN A 109 -7.84 -14.28 -6.84
C GLN A 109 -7.76 -14.52 -5.33
N ALA A 110 -8.72 -14.02 -4.54
CA ALA A 110 -8.70 -14.21 -3.10
C ALA A 110 -8.88 -15.69 -2.73
N HIS A 111 -9.80 -16.39 -3.42
CA HIS A 111 -10.06 -17.81 -3.20
C HIS A 111 -8.88 -18.70 -3.61
N VAL A 112 -8.33 -18.46 -4.80
CA VAL A 112 -7.37 -19.37 -5.46
C VAL A 112 -5.93 -19.02 -5.13
N LEU A 113 -5.62 -17.73 -5.03
CA LEU A 113 -4.26 -17.23 -4.87
C LEU A 113 -4.00 -16.65 -3.47
N GLY A 114 -5.01 -16.55 -2.60
CA GLY A 114 -4.87 -15.91 -1.29
C GLY A 114 -4.57 -14.41 -1.40
N ARG A 115 -4.89 -13.79 -2.55
CA ARG A 115 -4.56 -12.42 -2.91
C ARG A 115 -5.83 -11.60 -3.15
N GLY A 116 -6.04 -10.52 -2.42
CA GLY A 116 -7.21 -9.66 -2.61
C GLY A 116 -7.47 -8.67 -1.48
N PHE A 117 -8.59 -7.95 -1.58
CA PHE A 117 -8.98 -6.96 -0.57
C PHE A 117 -9.77 -7.61 0.58
N ARG A 118 -9.41 -7.26 1.81
CA ARG A 118 -10.13 -7.61 3.04
C ARG A 118 -11.39 -6.74 3.19
N MET A 119 -12.25 -7.07 4.15
CA MET A 119 -13.49 -6.34 4.42
C MET A 119 -13.28 -4.89 4.84
N ASP A 120 -12.12 -4.57 5.39
CA ASP A 120 -11.71 -3.20 5.71
C ASP A 120 -11.11 -2.46 4.49
N GLY A 121 -11.04 -3.10 3.33
CA GLY A 121 -10.50 -2.55 2.08
C GLY A 121 -8.98 -2.59 1.94
N SER A 122 -8.26 -3.17 2.90
CA SER A 122 -6.80 -3.37 2.80
C SER A 122 -6.47 -4.58 1.92
N PHE A 123 -5.36 -4.53 1.19
CA PHE A 123 -4.93 -5.61 0.32
C PHE A 123 -4.07 -6.63 1.08
N LEU A 124 -4.37 -7.91 0.92
CA LEU A 124 -3.61 -9.03 1.46
C LEU A 124 -3.07 -9.88 0.32
N ASP A 125 -1.78 -10.20 0.37
CA ASP A 125 -1.14 -11.17 -0.51
C ASP A 125 -0.54 -12.32 0.29
N SER A 126 -1.35 -13.36 0.51
CA SER A 126 -0.97 -14.47 1.39
C SER A 126 0.20 -15.29 0.87
N LYS A 127 0.35 -15.41 -0.44
CA LYS A 127 1.45 -16.15 -1.04
C LYS A 127 2.79 -15.46 -0.85
N LEU A 128 2.80 -14.14 -0.93
CA LEU A 128 4.01 -13.35 -0.73
C LEU A 128 4.55 -13.55 0.70
N TRP A 129 3.76 -13.21 1.72
CA TRP A 129 4.27 -13.22 3.09
C TRP A 129 4.51 -14.63 3.63
N LEU A 130 3.83 -15.66 3.11
CA LEU A 130 4.11 -17.07 3.41
C LEU A 130 5.30 -17.65 2.64
N GLY A 131 5.89 -16.90 1.69
CA GLY A 131 6.99 -17.40 0.86
C GLY A 131 6.59 -18.56 -0.07
N LEU A 132 5.31 -18.61 -0.45
CA LEU A 132 4.75 -19.67 -1.30
C LEU A 132 4.76 -19.32 -2.79
N GLU A 133 5.14 -18.09 -3.13
CA GLU A 133 5.42 -17.64 -4.49
C GLU A 133 6.88 -17.23 -4.59
N GLU A 134 7.60 -17.78 -5.56
CA GLU A 134 8.97 -17.39 -5.84
C GLU A 134 8.97 -15.99 -6.47
N ASN A 135 9.16 -14.97 -5.63
CA ASN A 135 9.27 -13.58 -6.07
C ASN A 135 10.74 -13.21 -6.29
N SER A 136 11.39 -13.89 -7.23
CA SER A 136 12.80 -13.67 -7.57
C SER A 136 13.12 -12.20 -7.89
N ALA A 137 12.15 -11.48 -8.45
CA ALA A 137 12.26 -10.06 -8.73
C ALA A 137 12.38 -9.21 -7.45
N SER A 138 11.73 -9.59 -6.35
CA SER A 138 11.76 -8.79 -5.10
C SER A 138 12.85 -9.22 -4.13
N LEU A 139 13.55 -10.33 -4.38
CA LEU A 139 14.69 -10.78 -3.58
C LEU A 139 15.67 -9.62 -3.38
N GLN A 140 15.95 -9.30 -2.11
CA GLN A 140 16.86 -8.24 -1.70
C GLN A 140 16.56 -6.90 -2.40
N PHE A 141 15.28 -6.61 -2.67
CA PHE A 141 14.81 -5.43 -3.39
C PHE A 141 15.29 -5.33 -4.86
N GLY A 142 15.74 -6.44 -5.46
CA GLY A 142 16.45 -6.48 -6.75
C GLY A 142 15.71 -5.82 -7.92
N ALA A 143 14.39 -5.89 -7.99
CA ALA A 143 13.59 -5.25 -9.04
C ALA A 143 13.74 -3.73 -9.01
N ILE A 144 13.70 -3.14 -7.81
CA ILE A 144 13.77 -1.70 -7.62
C ILE A 144 15.22 -1.22 -7.76
N LEU A 145 16.17 -1.93 -7.13
CA LEU A 145 17.60 -1.65 -7.31
C LEU A 145 18.02 -1.76 -8.78
N GLY A 146 17.48 -2.72 -9.51
CA GLY A 146 17.69 -2.86 -10.95
C GLY A 146 17.10 -1.71 -11.77
N GLN A 147 15.95 -1.16 -11.38
CA GLN A 147 15.38 0.04 -12.03
C GLN A 147 16.24 1.28 -11.79
N ILE A 148 16.73 1.47 -10.56
CA ILE A 148 17.65 2.55 -10.20
C ILE A 148 18.95 2.44 -11.00
N HIS A 149 19.55 1.25 -11.04
CA HIS A 149 20.79 1.02 -11.79
C HIS A 149 20.63 1.32 -13.28
N ARG A 150 19.48 0.96 -13.87
CA ARG A 150 19.18 1.22 -15.29
C ARG A 150 18.65 2.62 -15.56
N SER A 151 18.37 3.43 -14.53
CA SER A 151 17.74 4.74 -14.63
C SER A 151 16.43 4.70 -15.43
N VAL A 152 15.47 3.88 -14.99
CA VAL A 152 14.17 3.72 -15.67
C VAL A 152 12.98 3.89 -14.72
N GLY A 153 11.81 4.18 -15.30
CA GLY A 153 10.54 4.20 -14.59
C GLY A 153 10.46 5.30 -13.54
N SER A 154 10.07 4.94 -12.31
CA SER A 154 9.98 5.85 -11.17
C SER A 154 11.34 6.33 -10.65
N PHE A 155 12.43 5.68 -11.08
CA PHE A 155 13.79 5.93 -10.60
C PHE A 155 14.72 6.45 -11.70
N ASP A 156 14.15 6.93 -12.81
CA ASP A 156 14.91 7.58 -13.86
C ASP A 156 15.38 8.96 -13.39
N LYS A 157 16.69 9.13 -13.23
CA LYS A 157 17.31 10.39 -12.76
C LYS A 157 17.19 11.55 -13.74
N THR A 158 16.76 11.28 -14.98
CA THR A 158 16.54 12.31 -16.00
C THR A 158 15.13 12.89 -15.96
N ARG A 159 14.19 12.21 -15.29
CA ARG A 159 12.83 12.70 -15.08
C ARG A 159 12.83 13.88 -14.13
N LEU A 160 11.93 14.81 -14.38
CA LEU A 160 11.82 16.06 -13.63
C LEU A 160 10.47 16.14 -12.93
N PRO A 161 10.39 16.82 -11.77
CA PRO A 161 9.11 17.11 -11.16
C PRO A 161 8.21 17.92 -12.10
N ASP A 162 6.98 17.46 -12.34
CA ASP A 162 6.02 18.10 -13.22
C ASP A 162 5.13 19.08 -12.44
N PRO A 163 5.20 20.39 -12.71
CA PRO A 163 4.34 21.40 -12.08
C PRO A 163 2.84 21.08 -12.14
N LYS A 164 2.38 20.36 -13.18
CA LYS A 164 0.98 19.97 -13.32
C LYS A 164 0.53 19.01 -12.23
N MET A 165 1.42 18.11 -11.78
CA MET A 165 1.10 17.16 -10.73
C MET A 165 0.94 17.87 -9.37
N PHE A 166 1.71 18.93 -9.11
CA PHE A 166 1.51 19.75 -7.91
C PHE A 166 0.21 20.56 -7.96
N ALA A 167 -0.18 21.06 -9.13
CA ALA A 167 -1.49 21.70 -9.30
C ALA A 167 -2.63 20.69 -9.07
N GLU A 168 -2.49 19.46 -9.57
CA GLU A 168 -3.48 18.41 -9.34
C GLU A 168 -3.53 17.95 -7.87
N LEU A 169 -2.39 17.92 -7.18
CA LEU A 169 -2.36 17.71 -5.74
C LEU A 169 -3.10 18.82 -5.01
N ALA A 170 -2.94 20.09 -5.40
CA ALA A 170 -3.68 21.19 -4.78
C ALA A 170 -5.21 21.00 -4.90
N ASP A 171 -5.68 20.57 -6.08
CA ASP A 171 -7.09 20.23 -6.30
C ASP A 171 -7.56 19.06 -5.42
N LEU A 172 -6.74 18.01 -5.33
CA LEU A 172 -7.01 16.84 -4.48
C LEU A 172 -7.11 17.24 -3.00
N ILE A 173 -6.18 18.06 -2.51
CA ILE A 173 -6.14 18.53 -1.14
C ILE A 173 -7.37 19.38 -0.81
N ALA A 174 -7.73 20.34 -1.67
CA ALA A 174 -8.91 21.16 -1.47
C ALA A 174 -10.20 20.30 -1.41
N LEU A 175 -10.29 19.28 -2.28
CA LEU A 175 -11.40 18.35 -2.26
C LEU A 175 -11.40 17.50 -0.98
N ALA A 176 -10.24 17.00 -0.54
CA ALA A 176 -10.09 16.21 0.67
C ALA A 176 -10.49 16.98 1.93
N GLN A 177 -10.00 18.21 2.10
CA GLN A 177 -10.36 19.10 3.20
C GLN A 177 -11.86 19.41 3.24
N SER A 178 -12.52 19.46 2.08
CA SER A 178 -13.97 19.66 1.99
C SER A 178 -14.81 18.38 2.15
N SER A 179 -14.17 17.21 2.26
CA SER A 179 -14.82 15.90 2.31
C SER A 179 -14.66 15.20 3.67
N ALA A 180 -13.88 15.75 4.59
CA ALA A 180 -13.61 15.20 5.91
C ALA A 180 -13.44 16.31 6.95
N ASP A 181 -13.63 16.00 8.25
CA ASP A 181 -13.42 16.99 9.32
C ASP A 181 -11.93 17.32 9.53
N SER A 182 -11.04 16.39 9.17
CA SER A 182 -9.59 16.53 9.28
C SER A 182 -8.86 15.74 8.19
N LEU A 183 -7.71 16.26 7.77
CA LEU A 183 -6.84 15.69 6.74
C LEU A 183 -5.42 15.57 7.27
N ILE A 184 -4.87 14.35 7.18
CA ILE A 184 -3.44 14.08 7.36
C ILE A 184 -2.87 13.64 6.03
N VAL A 185 -1.75 14.21 5.62
CA VAL A 185 -1.01 13.81 4.42
C VAL A 185 0.30 13.15 4.84
N VAL A 186 0.64 12.03 4.20
CA VAL A 186 1.84 11.26 4.53
C VAL A 186 2.61 10.93 3.25
N LEU A 187 3.91 11.25 3.23
CA LEU A 187 4.85 10.67 2.27
C LEU A 187 5.54 9.47 2.95
N PRO A 188 5.27 8.22 2.54
CA PRO A 188 5.75 7.03 3.21
C PRO A 188 7.23 6.76 2.90
N SER A 189 7.79 5.85 3.70
CA SER A 189 9.20 5.47 3.68
C SER A 189 9.57 4.47 2.59
N LEU A 190 10.83 4.50 2.15
CA LEU A 190 11.48 3.47 1.33
C LEU A 190 12.56 2.71 2.15
N PRO A 191 12.91 1.47 1.78
CA PRO A 191 13.97 0.71 2.45
C PRO A 191 15.35 1.38 2.35
N ARG A 192 16.23 1.14 3.33
CA ARG A 192 17.58 1.74 3.37
C ARG A 192 18.40 1.46 2.11
N PRO A 193 18.45 0.22 1.57
CA PRO A 193 19.22 -0.06 0.36
C PRO A 193 18.72 0.70 -0.87
N VAL A 194 17.41 1.00 -0.91
CA VAL A 194 16.79 1.72 -2.03
C VAL A 194 17.17 3.21 -1.96
N ILE A 195 17.06 3.83 -0.78
CA ILE A 195 17.50 5.21 -0.56
C ILE A 195 18.99 5.37 -0.89
N ALA A 196 19.84 4.50 -0.36
CA ALA A 196 21.28 4.55 -0.64
C ALA A 196 21.59 4.44 -2.14
N ALA A 197 20.91 3.53 -2.85
CA ALA A 197 21.07 3.39 -4.30
C ALA A 197 20.57 4.62 -5.07
N MET A 198 19.49 5.27 -4.61
CA MET A 198 18.98 6.51 -5.20
C MET A 198 19.98 7.66 -5.05
N ASP A 199 20.63 7.77 -3.89
CA ASP A 199 21.66 8.77 -3.63
C ASP A 199 22.90 8.55 -4.50
N ASP A 200 23.41 7.32 -4.54
CA ASP A 200 24.59 6.95 -5.31
C ASP A 200 24.39 7.16 -6.83
N SER A 201 23.19 6.86 -7.33
CA SER A 201 22.84 7.01 -8.75
C SER A 201 22.48 8.44 -9.16
N GLY A 202 22.15 9.29 -8.18
CA GLY A 202 21.60 10.64 -8.37
C GLY A 202 20.09 10.67 -8.66
N ALA A 203 19.38 9.56 -8.52
CA ALA A 203 17.92 9.50 -8.66
C ALA A 203 17.19 10.25 -7.53
N SER A 204 17.81 10.44 -6.37
CA SER A 204 17.23 11.20 -5.26
C SER A 204 17.04 12.69 -5.55
N ARG A 205 17.75 13.27 -6.53
CA ARG A 205 17.69 14.71 -6.84
C ARG A 205 16.27 15.21 -7.14
N ALA A 206 15.53 14.48 -7.99
CA ALA A 206 14.15 14.86 -8.31
C ALA A 206 13.25 14.73 -7.07
N VAL A 207 13.49 13.71 -6.24
CA VAL A 207 12.76 13.47 -5.00
C VAL A 207 13.02 14.58 -3.97
N THR A 208 14.24 15.07 -3.84
CA THR A 208 14.55 16.25 -2.99
C THR A 208 13.69 17.45 -3.39
N VAL A 209 13.63 17.76 -4.68
CA VAL A 209 12.81 18.88 -5.19
C VAL A 209 11.31 18.62 -4.94
N ILE A 210 10.84 17.38 -5.13
CA ILE A 210 9.45 17.00 -4.82
C ILE A 210 9.15 17.26 -3.35
N ARG A 211 10.00 16.79 -2.44
CA ARG A 211 9.84 16.95 -1.00
C ARG A 211 9.80 18.42 -0.60
N GLU A 212 10.69 19.25 -1.13
CA GLU A 212 10.66 20.71 -0.91
C GLU A 212 9.33 21.33 -1.35
N ARG A 213 8.86 20.99 -2.56
CA ARG A 213 7.56 21.46 -3.08
C ARG A 213 6.36 20.98 -2.27
N LEU A 214 6.39 19.75 -1.78
CA LEU A 214 5.35 19.23 -0.90
C LEU A 214 5.30 20.01 0.42
N HIS A 215 6.45 20.31 1.02
CA HIS A 215 6.50 21.14 2.24
C HIS A 215 5.94 22.55 2.01
N GLU A 216 6.25 23.18 0.87
CA GLU A 216 5.69 24.48 0.49
C GLU A 216 4.17 24.41 0.29
N LEU A 217 3.69 23.45 -0.51
CA LEU A 217 2.28 23.33 -0.89
C LEU A 217 1.38 22.94 0.29
N LEU A 218 1.88 22.09 1.19
CA LEU A 218 1.13 21.55 2.32
C LEU A 218 1.30 22.39 3.60
N GLN A 219 1.85 23.60 3.49
CA GLN A 219 1.97 24.51 4.62
C GLN A 219 0.58 24.80 5.22
N GLY A 220 0.43 24.53 6.52
CA GLY A 220 -0.85 24.68 7.23
C GLY A 220 -1.77 23.46 7.16
N ILE A 221 -1.33 22.39 6.50
CA ILE A 221 -1.97 21.06 6.54
C ILE A 221 -1.12 20.16 7.43
N GLU A 222 -1.77 19.23 8.12
CA GLU A 222 -1.06 18.22 8.90
C GLU A 222 -0.34 17.25 7.93
N TYR A 223 0.96 17.44 7.73
CA TYR A 223 1.78 16.70 6.76
C TYR A 223 3.03 16.12 7.43
N TYR A 224 3.32 14.86 7.13
CA TYR A 224 4.51 14.15 7.61
C TYR A 224 5.28 13.53 6.45
N ASP A 225 6.58 13.83 6.41
CA ASP A 225 7.53 13.26 5.46
C ASP A 225 8.34 12.16 6.14
N PHE A 226 7.98 10.91 5.84
CA PHE A 226 8.66 9.71 6.32
C PHE A 226 9.55 9.06 5.25
N HIS A 227 9.89 9.78 4.17
CA HIS A 227 10.55 9.18 3.02
C HIS A 227 11.86 8.47 3.38
N GLU A 228 12.58 9.00 4.37
CA GLU A 228 13.78 8.39 4.94
C GLU A 228 13.42 7.26 5.92
N PRO A 229 14.00 6.05 5.82
CA PRO A 229 13.71 4.93 6.72
C PRO A 229 13.98 5.23 8.19
N ASP A 230 15.02 6.01 8.49
CA ASP A 230 15.37 6.34 9.87
C ASP A 230 14.35 7.30 10.53
N SER A 231 13.44 7.91 9.76
CA SER A 231 12.35 8.72 10.31
C SER A 231 11.17 7.90 10.85
N VAL A 232 11.08 6.62 10.49
CA VAL A 232 10.05 5.67 10.94
C VAL A 232 10.62 4.67 11.94
N GLY A 233 11.93 4.41 11.88
CA GLY A 233 12.59 3.35 12.63
C GLY A 233 12.35 1.96 12.02
N GLY A 234 12.72 0.92 12.77
CA GLY A 234 12.61 -0.46 12.31
C GLY A 234 13.72 -0.90 11.34
N THR A 235 13.51 -2.07 10.73
CA THR A 235 14.50 -2.74 9.88
C THR A 235 13.95 -2.97 8.47
N ASP A 236 14.83 -3.23 7.50
CA ASP A 236 14.42 -3.54 6.12
C ASP A 236 13.55 -4.82 6.04
N CYS A 237 13.54 -5.65 7.10
CA CYS A 237 12.70 -6.83 7.22
C CYS A 237 11.20 -6.51 7.30
N GLU A 238 10.83 -5.27 7.64
CA GLU A 238 9.44 -4.84 7.81
C GLU A 238 8.80 -4.36 6.49
N TYR A 239 9.56 -4.33 5.38
CA TYR A 239 9.05 -3.90 4.07
C TYR A 239 8.50 -5.06 3.24
N LEU A 240 7.50 -4.77 2.40
CA LEU A 240 6.94 -5.73 1.44
C LEU A 240 7.80 -5.90 0.19
N ASN A 241 8.45 -4.82 -0.23
CA ASN A 241 9.31 -4.75 -1.41
C ASN A 241 10.10 -3.43 -1.40
N GLY A 242 10.80 -3.13 -2.49
CA GLY A 242 11.63 -1.92 -2.60
C GLY A 242 10.85 -0.59 -2.63
N ASN A 243 9.51 -0.61 -2.68
CA ASN A 243 8.67 0.59 -2.78
C ASN A 243 7.70 0.77 -1.61
N HIS A 244 7.39 -0.29 -0.85
CA HIS A 244 6.28 -0.28 0.10
C HIS A 244 6.69 -0.89 1.44
N GLY A 245 6.42 -0.14 2.51
CA GLY A 245 6.45 -0.65 3.88
C GLY A 245 5.38 -1.71 4.10
N GLY A 246 5.61 -2.59 5.08
CA GLY A 246 4.61 -3.53 5.56
C GLY A 246 3.73 -2.94 6.66
N ASP A 247 2.88 -3.80 7.23
CA ASP A 247 1.95 -3.43 8.29
C ASP A 247 2.68 -2.81 9.49
N VAL A 248 3.84 -3.35 9.87
CA VAL A 248 4.64 -2.84 11.00
C VAL A 248 5.26 -1.48 10.69
N THR A 249 5.76 -1.27 9.47
CA THR A 249 6.25 0.05 9.04
C THR A 249 5.14 1.10 9.11
N TYR A 250 3.93 0.78 8.63
CA TYR A 250 2.80 1.70 8.71
C TYR A 250 2.28 1.88 10.15
N ALA A 251 2.37 0.86 11.00
CA ALA A 251 2.08 0.99 12.43
C ALA A 251 3.02 2.01 13.09
N ARG A 252 4.33 1.92 12.82
CA ARG A 252 5.34 2.88 13.29
C ARG A 252 5.09 4.30 12.78
N ILE A 253 4.66 4.47 11.53
CA ILE A 253 4.25 5.78 11.00
C ILE A 253 3.09 6.37 11.83
N LEU A 254 2.05 5.58 12.12
CA LEU A 254 0.92 6.05 12.92
C LEU A 254 1.33 6.39 14.36
N GLU A 255 2.23 5.59 14.94
CA GLU A 255 2.83 5.85 16.25
C GLU A 255 3.59 7.17 16.25
N HIS A 256 4.50 7.38 15.29
CA HIS A 256 5.27 8.62 15.17
C HIS A 256 4.37 9.84 15.04
N ILE A 257 3.32 9.77 14.23
CA ILE A 257 2.35 10.88 14.09
C ILE A 257 1.67 11.18 15.44
N ALA A 258 1.22 10.13 16.15
CA ALA A 258 0.53 10.27 17.42
C ALA A 258 1.45 10.79 18.55
N GLU A 259 2.72 10.39 18.54
CA GLU A 259 3.72 10.81 19.55
C GLU A 259 4.29 12.21 19.29
N GLN A 260 4.69 12.51 18.05
CA GLN A 260 5.34 13.78 17.71
C GLN A 260 4.39 14.96 17.75
N ASN A 261 3.10 14.72 17.53
CA ASN A 261 2.08 15.76 17.53
C ASN A 261 0.88 15.36 18.41
N PRO A 262 0.91 15.68 19.73
CA PRO A 262 -0.22 15.43 20.63
C PRO A 262 -1.51 16.15 20.25
N THR A 263 -1.43 17.15 19.35
CA THR A 263 -2.61 17.87 18.82
C THR A 263 -3.08 17.32 17.47
N SER A 264 -2.41 16.28 16.95
CA SER A 264 -2.81 15.57 15.74
C SER A 264 -4.26 15.12 15.84
N SER A 265 -4.99 15.27 14.73
CA SER A 265 -6.33 14.71 14.61
C SER A 265 -6.33 13.18 14.76
N LEU A 266 -5.20 12.51 14.50
CA LEU A 266 -5.03 11.06 14.63
C LEU A 266 -5.24 10.57 16.07
N GLY A 267 -4.78 11.32 17.07
CA GLY A 267 -4.74 10.87 18.47
C GLY A 267 -6.10 10.47 19.05
N GLN A 268 -7.20 10.97 18.49
CA GLN A 268 -8.56 10.61 18.89
C GLN A 268 -9.02 9.25 18.35
N PHE A 269 -8.33 8.72 17.34
CA PHE A 269 -8.72 7.54 16.59
C PHE A 269 -7.77 6.35 16.77
N VAL A 270 -6.62 6.53 17.43
CA VAL A 270 -5.66 5.46 17.72
C VAL A 270 -5.56 5.14 19.20
N ASP A 271 -5.49 3.86 19.51
CA ASP A 271 -5.09 3.34 20.82
C ASP A 271 -3.55 3.22 20.83
N LEU A 272 -2.87 4.29 21.28
CA LEU A 272 -1.41 4.39 21.22
C LEU A 272 -0.70 3.28 22.02
N PRO A 273 -1.07 2.97 23.28
CA PRO A 273 -0.49 1.82 23.99
C PRO A 273 -0.70 0.50 23.25
N GLY A 274 -1.91 0.26 22.72
CA GLY A 274 -2.18 -0.94 21.93
C GLY A 274 -1.46 -0.98 20.58
N LEU A 275 -1.07 0.17 20.02
CA LEU A 275 -0.26 0.30 18.82
C LEU A 275 1.22 -0.02 19.10
N GLN A 276 1.78 0.53 20.18
CA GLN A 276 3.14 0.24 20.66
C GLN A 276 3.32 -1.26 20.94
N ASP A 277 2.41 -1.86 21.72
CA ASP A 277 2.40 -3.30 22.02
C ASP A 277 2.25 -4.15 20.75
N LEU A 278 1.57 -3.64 19.72
CA LEU A 278 1.46 -4.33 18.44
C LEU A 278 2.77 -4.30 17.65
N ILE A 279 3.47 -3.17 17.65
CA ILE A 279 4.77 -3.00 17.01
C ILE A 279 5.80 -3.90 17.69
N ASP A 280 5.90 -3.86 19.01
CA ASP A 280 6.89 -4.63 19.78
C ASP A 280 6.77 -6.14 19.56
N ARG A 281 5.54 -6.68 19.49
CA ARG A 281 5.31 -8.13 19.27
C ARG A 281 5.59 -8.58 17.84
N ASN A 282 5.65 -7.65 16.89
CA ASN A 282 5.82 -7.94 15.47
C ASN A 282 7.08 -7.29 14.88
N GLU A 283 8.02 -6.84 15.71
CA GLU A 283 9.27 -6.25 15.24
C GLU A 283 9.98 -7.16 14.22
N GLY A 284 10.41 -6.58 13.10
CA GLY A 284 11.07 -7.33 12.01
C GLY A 284 10.12 -8.13 11.11
N LEU A 285 8.80 -8.08 11.36
CA LEU A 285 7.78 -8.63 10.47
C LEU A 285 7.26 -7.55 9.53
N SER A 286 6.94 -7.93 8.30
CA SER A 286 6.26 -7.07 7.33
C SER A 286 4.73 -7.18 7.43
N PHE A 287 4.23 -8.23 8.09
CA PHE A 287 2.82 -8.53 8.20
C PHE A 287 2.38 -8.73 9.65
N ILE A 288 1.30 -8.05 10.03
CA ILE A 288 0.72 -8.17 11.38
C ILE A 288 -0.45 -9.15 11.34
N GLN A 289 -0.29 -10.31 11.97
CA GLN A 289 -1.42 -11.22 12.22
C GLN A 289 -2.07 -10.90 13.57
N ASN A 290 -2.97 -9.91 13.58
CA ASN A 290 -3.72 -9.51 14.78
C ASN A 290 -4.56 -10.65 15.39
N ASP A 291 -4.97 -11.64 14.59
CA ASP A 291 -5.72 -12.81 15.04
C ASP A 291 -5.07 -14.07 14.45
N PRO A 292 -4.24 -14.78 15.22
CA PRO A 292 -3.59 -16.02 14.76
C PRO A 292 -4.58 -17.11 14.34
N SER A 293 -5.83 -17.10 14.81
CA SER A 293 -6.84 -18.07 14.39
C SER A 293 -7.28 -17.87 12.95
N HIS A 294 -7.03 -16.68 12.40
CA HIS A 294 -7.37 -16.37 11.03
C HIS A 294 -6.24 -16.65 10.03
N TYR A 295 -5.00 -16.89 10.45
CA TYR A 295 -3.87 -17.08 9.54
C TYR A 295 -3.20 -18.43 9.74
N LEU A 296 -2.79 -19.05 8.64
CA LEU A 296 -2.04 -20.30 8.68
C LEU A 296 -0.57 -20.01 8.39
N GLY A 297 0.30 -20.23 9.36
CA GLY A 297 1.75 -20.12 9.20
C GLY A 297 2.37 -18.82 9.71
N LEU A 298 3.69 -18.84 9.76
CA LEU A 298 4.51 -17.69 10.10
C LEU A 298 4.96 -16.99 8.81
N GLU A 299 5.29 -15.71 8.94
CA GLU A 299 5.91 -14.98 7.84
C GLU A 299 7.23 -15.64 7.43
N ALA A 300 7.44 -15.77 6.13
CA ALA A 300 8.69 -16.23 5.55
C ALA A 300 9.64 -15.04 5.32
N ASP A 301 10.95 -15.31 5.28
CA ASP A 301 11.91 -14.32 4.76
C ASP A 301 11.87 -14.31 3.23
N TYR A 302 10.75 -13.88 2.67
CA TYR A 302 10.50 -13.89 1.22
C TYR A 302 11.35 -12.88 0.45
N LEU A 303 12.00 -11.94 1.15
CA LEU A 303 13.00 -11.04 0.57
C LEU A 303 14.43 -11.61 0.65
N ASN A 304 14.65 -12.69 1.39
CA ASN A 304 15.95 -13.32 1.61
C ASN A 304 17.00 -12.32 2.14
N LEU A 305 16.61 -11.57 3.18
CA LEU A 305 17.44 -10.58 3.87
C LEU A 305 18.13 -11.16 5.11
N ASN A 306 17.94 -12.45 5.39
CA ASN A 306 18.31 -13.15 6.63
C ASN A 306 17.54 -12.62 7.85
N CYS A 307 16.25 -12.35 7.67
CA CYS A 307 15.37 -11.86 8.73
C CYS A 307 14.93 -13.01 9.66
N ALA A 308 14.98 -12.77 10.96
CA ALA A 308 14.36 -13.66 11.94
C ALA A 308 12.84 -13.45 11.93
N LYS A 309 12.10 -14.34 11.27
CA LYS A 309 10.63 -14.24 11.17
C LYS A 309 9.93 -15.05 12.26
N GLN A 310 10.08 -14.61 13.49
CA GLN A 310 9.37 -15.18 14.65
C GLN A 310 8.58 -14.08 15.36
N ARG A 311 7.41 -14.43 15.89
CA ARG A 311 6.71 -13.53 16.81
C ARG A 311 7.27 -13.65 18.20
N SER A 312 7.35 -12.52 18.89
CA SER A 312 7.65 -12.52 20.30
C SER A 312 6.38 -12.82 21.10
N GLU A 313 6.37 -13.91 21.87
CA GLU A 313 5.33 -14.20 22.87
C GLU A 313 5.58 -13.35 24.13
N LEU A 314 5.64 -12.03 24.01
CA LEU A 314 5.78 -11.19 25.21
C LEU A 314 4.47 -11.27 26.03
N HIS A 315 4.64 -11.68 27.29
CA HIS A 315 3.60 -12.01 28.28
C HIS A 315 2.87 -10.80 28.87
#